data_AF-A0A6L4ZKY7-F1
#
_entry.id   AF-A0A6L4ZKY7-F1
#
_cell.length_a   1.000
_cell.length_b   1.000
_cell.length_c   1.000
_cell.angle_alpha   90.00
_cell.angle_beta   90.00
_cell.angle_gamma   90.00
#
_symmetry.space_group_name_H-M   'P 1'
#
loop_
_entity.id
_entity.type
_entity.pdbx_description
1 polymer ?
#
loop_
_entity_poly.entity_id
_entity_poly.type
_entity_poly.pdbx_seq_one_letter_code
_entity_poly.pdbx_strand_id
1 'polypeptide(L)'
;MHKMPENKALVQLRRVKQGFSDYIQQNYAAKAKDCRTCTMVCCLDSEFVNVNITRLEAVAIWHTLKNSSRVNPEKFQEIIERTRKTINKYQLKTEGDTFGQTYGCPLFEKGVGCLVHWKAKPAPCVQHGCYDDWHDLPDTKEFARVERKVEQLNSRVYQDQEPQNYATIPVWLIRIAEEMLAVETADINQNKESLH
;
A
#
# COMPACT_ATOMS: atom_id res chain seq x y z
N MET A 1 1.25 -17.76 -20.94
CA MET A 1 1.93 -16.45 -20.75
C MET A 1 3.01 -16.67 -19.69
N HIS A 2 4.25 -16.22 -19.87
CA HIS A 2 5.31 -16.46 -18.87
C HIS A 2 5.10 -15.58 -17.62
N LYS A 3 5.15 -16.20 -16.44
CA LYS A 3 5.06 -15.51 -15.13
C LYS A 3 6.20 -14.49 -15.01
N MET A 4 5.89 -13.27 -14.61
CA MET A 4 6.89 -12.22 -14.38
C MET A 4 7.52 -12.41 -12.99
N PRO A 5 8.86 -12.31 -12.85
CA PRO A 5 9.49 -12.25 -11.55
C PRO A 5 9.01 -11.05 -10.72
N GLU A 6 8.73 -11.26 -9.43
CA GLU A 6 8.18 -10.24 -8.54
C GLU A 6 9.09 -9.00 -8.45
N ASN A 7 10.40 -9.18 -8.31
CA ASN A 7 11.36 -8.07 -8.27
C ASN A 7 11.29 -7.17 -9.51
N LYS A 8 11.14 -7.76 -10.71
CA LYS A 8 10.99 -7.04 -11.98
C LYS A 8 9.66 -6.30 -12.04
N ALA A 9 8.59 -6.88 -11.49
CA ALA A 9 7.30 -6.23 -11.39
C ALA A 9 7.33 -5.06 -10.40
N LEU A 10 7.99 -5.19 -9.25
CA LEU A 10 8.16 -4.11 -8.27
C LEU A 10 8.92 -2.90 -8.85
N VAL A 11 9.96 -3.14 -9.66
CA VAL A 11 10.67 -2.06 -10.38
C VAL A 11 9.75 -1.35 -11.37
N GLN A 12 8.93 -2.10 -12.12
CA GLN A 12 7.97 -1.50 -13.06
C GLN A 12 6.85 -0.76 -12.34
N LEU A 13 6.32 -1.33 -11.25
CA LEU A 13 5.30 -0.71 -10.41
C LEU A 13 5.80 0.64 -9.88
N ARG A 14 7.04 0.70 -9.37
CA ARG A 14 7.65 1.95 -8.93
C ARG A 14 7.71 2.98 -10.05
N ARG A 15 8.11 2.60 -11.26
CA ARG A 15 8.16 3.52 -12.41
C ARG A 15 6.77 4.06 -12.79
N VAL A 16 5.77 3.18 -12.84
CA VAL A 16 4.37 3.56 -13.11
C VAL A 16 3.89 4.57 -12.07
N LYS A 17 4.09 4.27 -10.79
CA LYS A 17 3.62 5.12 -9.68
C LYS A 17 4.41 6.42 -9.55
N GLN A 18 5.71 6.41 -9.86
CA GLN A 18 6.51 7.64 -9.90
C GLN A 18 6.00 8.57 -11.00
N GLY A 19 5.79 8.07 -12.22
CA GLY A 19 5.26 8.89 -13.30
C GLY A 19 3.88 9.47 -12.97
N PHE A 20 3.02 8.71 -12.28
CA PHE A 20 1.74 9.23 -11.80
C PHE A 20 1.91 10.28 -10.71
N SER A 21 2.81 10.05 -9.74
CA SER A 21 3.11 11.03 -8.70
C SER A 21 3.67 12.33 -9.28
N ASP A 22 4.54 12.26 -10.29
CA ASP A 22 5.10 13.44 -10.95
C ASP A 22 4.00 14.21 -11.70
N TYR A 23 3.11 13.49 -12.38
CA TYR A 23 1.93 14.08 -13.01
C TYR A 23 1.03 14.80 -12.00
N ILE A 24 0.72 14.16 -10.85
CA ILE A 24 -0.08 14.79 -9.79
C ILE A 24 0.64 16.02 -9.23
N GLN A 25 1.95 15.92 -9.00
CA GLN A 25 2.75 17.01 -8.44
C GLN A 25 2.78 18.23 -9.36
N GLN A 26 2.92 18.02 -10.67
CA GLN A 26 3.03 19.11 -11.64
C GLN A 26 1.69 19.80 -11.91
N ASN A 27 0.58 19.05 -11.88
CA ASN A 27 -0.70 19.57 -12.36
C ASN A 27 -1.67 19.95 -11.23
N TYR A 28 -1.55 19.35 -10.03
CA TYR A 28 -2.57 19.47 -8.98
C TYR A 28 -2.01 19.82 -7.59
N ALA A 29 -0.80 19.38 -7.24
CA ALA A 29 -0.31 19.49 -5.86
C ALA A 29 -0.19 20.92 -5.33
N ALA A 30 -0.01 21.93 -6.19
CA ALA A 30 0.02 23.34 -5.78
C ALA A 30 -1.33 23.82 -5.19
N LYS A 31 -2.42 23.12 -5.50
CA LYS A 31 -3.78 23.43 -5.07
C LYS A 31 -4.27 22.55 -3.92
N ALA A 32 -3.49 21.52 -3.58
CA ALA A 32 -3.75 20.64 -2.44
C ALA A 32 -3.09 21.19 -1.17
N LYS A 33 -3.75 21.00 -0.02
CA LYS A 33 -3.14 21.28 1.29
C LYS A 33 -2.01 20.28 1.59
N ASP A 34 -0.92 20.76 2.19
CA ASP A 34 0.16 19.90 2.68
C ASP A 34 -0.30 19.13 3.92
N CYS A 35 -0.36 17.80 3.83
CA CYS A 35 -0.76 16.92 4.93
C CYS A 35 0.11 17.05 6.19
N ARG A 36 1.32 17.63 6.11
CA ARG A 36 2.20 17.86 7.26
C ARG A 36 1.77 19.05 8.11
N THR A 37 1.13 20.04 7.50
CA THR A 37 0.73 21.30 8.16
C THR A 37 -0.79 21.47 8.24
N CYS A 38 -1.54 20.65 7.50
CA CYS A 38 -2.99 20.66 7.52
C CYS A 38 -3.54 20.21 8.89
N THR A 39 -4.58 20.89 9.36
CA THR A 39 -5.28 20.57 10.61
C THR A 39 -6.23 19.37 10.46
N MET A 40 -6.67 19.06 9.25
CA MET A 40 -7.53 17.92 8.93
C MET A 40 -6.71 16.64 8.88
N VAL A 41 -7.17 15.59 9.56
CA VAL A 41 -6.45 14.31 9.65
C VAL A 41 -7.18 13.19 8.89
N CYS A 42 -7.48 13.43 7.62
CA CYS A 42 -8.25 12.51 6.77
C CYS A 42 -7.63 11.10 6.70
N CYS A 43 -6.32 10.96 6.81
CA CYS A 43 -5.67 9.65 6.83
C CYS A 43 -5.86 8.86 8.14
N LEU A 44 -6.19 9.51 9.27
CA LEU A 44 -6.46 8.82 10.54
C LEU A 44 -7.95 8.61 10.80
N ASP A 45 -8.78 9.29 10.01
CA ASP A 45 -10.22 9.28 10.16
C ASP A 45 -10.85 8.23 9.23
N SER A 46 -11.58 7.29 9.84
CA SER A 46 -12.25 6.21 9.14
C SER A 46 -13.41 6.69 8.28
N GLU A 47 -13.85 7.94 8.33
CA GLU A 47 -14.85 8.43 7.37
C GLU A 47 -14.24 8.65 5.98
N PHE A 48 -12.91 8.73 5.87
CA PHE A 48 -12.24 9.22 4.66
C PHE A 48 -11.37 8.19 3.94
N VAL A 49 -10.93 7.10 4.59
CA VAL A 49 -10.05 6.11 3.94
C VAL A 49 -10.81 4.81 3.64
N ASN A 50 -11.04 4.55 2.36
CA ASN A 50 -11.63 3.32 1.82
C ASN A 50 -10.71 2.66 0.76
N VAL A 51 -9.40 2.80 0.93
CA VAL A 51 -8.42 2.41 -0.09
C VAL A 51 -8.22 0.91 -0.13
N ASN A 52 -8.49 0.33 -1.30
CA ASN A 52 -8.17 -1.05 -1.63
C ASN A 52 -6.96 -1.08 -2.57
N ILE A 53 -6.05 -2.02 -2.34
CA ILE A 53 -4.80 -2.15 -3.09
C ILE A 53 -4.63 -3.58 -3.59
N THR A 54 -3.74 -3.76 -4.57
CA THR A 54 -3.34 -5.08 -5.05
C THR A 54 -2.28 -5.71 -4.14
N ARG A 55 -2.11 -7.04 -4.24
CA ARG A 55 -1.01 -7.77 -3.56
C ARG A 55 0.36 -7.19 -3.90
N LEU A 56 0.61 -6.87 -5.17
CA LEU A 56 1.89 -6.30 -5.60
C LEU A 56 2.20 -4.96 -4.92
N GLU A 57 1.20 -4.12 -4.72
CA GLU A 57 1.37 -2.87 -3.97
C GLU A 57 1.63 -3.12 -2.48
N ALA A 58 0.98 -4.12 -1.88
CA ALA A 58 1.22 -4.51 -0.50
C ALA A 58 2.65 -5.02 -0.28
N VAL A 59 3.16 -5.85 -1.19
CA VAL A 59 4.55 -6.31 -1.18
C VAL A 59 5.51 -5.13 -1.33
N ALA A 60 5.21 -4.15 -2.20
CA ALA A 60 6.01 -2.93 -2.31
C ALA A 60 6.03 -2.11 -1.00
N ILE A 61 4.89 -2.02 -0.30
CA ILE A 61 4.78 -1.37 1.02
C ILE A 61 5.65 -2.12 2.04
N TRP A 62 5.49 -3.44 2.14
CA TRP A 62 6.24 -4.29 3.06
C TRP A 62 7.75 -4.13 2.89
N HIS A 63 8.27 -4.27 1.67
CA HIS A 63 9.68 -4.07 1.38
C HIS A 63 10.15 -2.64 1.67
N THR A 64 9.29 -1.63 1.43
CA THR A 64 9.63 -0.25 1.75
C THR A 64 9.77 -0.06 3.25
N LEU A 65 8.86 -0.59 4.05
CA LEU A 65 8.92 -0.51 5.51
C LEU A 65 10.11 -1.28 6.07
N LYS A 66 10.34 -2.52 5.61
CA LYS A 66 11.41 -3.38 6.12
C LYS A 66 12.82 -2.85 5.80
N ASN A 67 12.98 -2.20 4.64
CA ASN A 67 14.29 -1.74 4.15
C ASN A 67 14.48 -0.22 4.24
N SER A 68 13.58 0.51 4.90
CA SER A 68 13.73 1.95 5.07
C SER A 68 14.64 2.27 6.24
N SER A 69 15.61 3.16 6.05
CA SER A 69 16.37 3.75 7.16
C SER A 69 15.51 4.58 8.12
N ARG A 70 14.27 4.93 7.75
CA ARG A 70 13.31 5.66 8.59
C ARG A 70 12.50 4.75 9.50
N VAL A 71 12.53 3.43 9.27
CA VAL A 71 11.75 2.44 9.99
C VAL A 71 12.72 1.40 10.52
N ASN A 72 13.12 1.55 11.79
CA ASN A 72 13.94 0.55 12.45
C ASN A 72 13.11 -0.73 12.75
N PRO A 73 13.74 -1.84 13.16
CA PRO A 73 13.03 -3.09 13.42
C PRO A 73 11.91 -2.98 14.46
N GLU A 74 12.10 -2.21 15.53
CA GLU A 74 11.08 -1.99 16.56
C GLU A 74 9.88 -1.24 16.00
N LYS A 75 10.13 -0.17 15.25
CA LYS A 75 9.10 0.63 14.58
C LYS A 75 8.34 -0.19 13.55
N PHE A 76 9.04 -1.07 12.84
CA PHE A 76 8.41 -2.00 11.92
C PHE A 76 7.40 -2.89 12.66
N GLN A 77 7.78 -3.49 13.80
CA GLN A 77 6.88 -4.29 14.62
C GLN A 77 5.70 -3.46 15.17
N GLU A 78 5.96 -2.23 15.62
CA GLU A 78 4.90 -1.30 16.04
C GLU A 78 3.87 -1.06 14.92
N ILE A 79 4.32 -0.87 13.67
CA ILE A 79 3.44 -0.68 12.52
C ILE A 79 2.60 -1.93 12.26
N ILE A 80 3.19 -3.13 12.35
CA ILE A 80 2.47 -4.39 12.17
C ILE A 80 1.42 -4.60 13.26
N GLU A 81 1.76 -4.30 14.52
CA GLU A 81 0.81 -4.37 15.64
C GLU A 81 -0.30 -3.32 15.51
N ARG A 82 0.03 -2.09 15.15
CA ARG A 82 -0.94 -1.02 14.84
C ARG A 82 -1.88 -1.44 13.70
N THR A 83 -1.37 -2.17 12.72
CA THR A 83 -2.16 -2.68 11.60
C THR A 83 -3.13 -3.77 12.06
N ARG A 84 -2.71 -4.71 12.92
CA ARG A 84 -3.61 -5.69 13.56
C ARG A 84 -4.72 -5.02 14.35
N LYS A 85 -4.37 -4.03 15.18
CA LYS A 85 -5.34 -3.22 15.93
C LYS A 85 -6.32 -2.51 15.01
N THR A 86 -5.88 -2.04 13.85
CA THR A 86 -6.74 -1.40 12.85
C THR A 86 -7.76 -2.38 12.27
N ILE A 87 -7.33 -3.59 11.88
CA ILE A 87 -8.24 -4.64 11.42
C ILE A 87 -9.31 -4.94 12.48
N ASN A 88 -8.88 -5.14 13.73
CA ASN A 88 -9.80 -5.47 14.83
C ASN A 88 -10.77 -4.32 15.14
N LYS A 89 -10.27 -3.08 15.20
CA LYS A 89 -11.07 -1.89 15.52
C LYS A 89 -12.19 -1.65 14.49
N TYR A 90 -11.87 -1.80 13.21
CA TYR A 90 -12.80 -1.51 12.11
C TYR A 90 -13.48 -2.77 11.56
N GLN A 91 -13.27 -3.93 12.18
CA GLN A 91 -13.81 -5.23 11.75
C GLN A 91 -13.58 -5.48 10.25
N LEU A 92 -12.36 -5.19 9.80
CA LEU A 92 -12.00 -5.31 8.39
C LEU A 92 -12.07 -6.78 7.97
N LYS A 93 -12.79 -7.03 6.88
CA LYS A 93 -13.03 -8.37 6.39
C LYS A 93 -11.86 -8.76 5.52
N THR A 94 -11.46 -10.01 5.66
CA THR A 94 -10.45 -10.63 4.81
C THR A 94 -11.08 -11.20 3.55
N GLU A 95 -12.39 -11.44 3.50
CA GLU A 95 -13.08 -12.10 2.38
C GLU A 95 -14.34 -11.36 1.96
N GLY A 96 -14.74 -11.54 0.69
CA GLY A 96 -15.90 -10.87 0.09
C GLY A 96 -15.60 -9.46 -0.44
N ASP A 97 -16.66 -8.64 -0.56
CA ASP A 97 -16.56 -7.24 -1.01
C ASP A 97 -16.05 -6.33 0.12
N THR A 98 -14.86 -5.76 -0.07
CA THR A 98 -14.18 -4.87 0.88
C THR A 98 -14.21 -3.39 0.46
N PHE A 99 -14.84 -3.04 -0.67
CA PHE A 99 -14.80 -1.66 -1.20
C PHE A 99 -15.58 -0.66 -0.34
N GLY A 100 -16.58 -1.12 0.41
CA GLY A 100 -17.32 -0.31 1.38
C GLY A 100 -16.64 -0.17 2.76
N GLN A 101 -15.50 -0.84 2.99
CA GLN A 101 -14.86 -0.81 4.31
C GLN A 101 -13.95 0.40 4.45
N THR A 102 -14.06 1.07 5.59
CA THR A 102 -13.26 2.24 5.90
C THR A 102 -12.42 2.06 7.15
N TYR A 103 -11.31 2.78 7.25
CA TYR A 103 -10.35 2.60 8.34
C TYR A 103 -9.48 3.83 8.56
N GLY A 104 -8.84 3.94 9.72
CA GLY A 104 -7.72 4.87 9.90
C GLY A 104 -6.44 4.25 9.35
N CYS A 105 -5.74 4.93 8.43
CA CYS A 105 -4.57 4.37 7.76
C CYS A 105 -3.42 4.10 8.75
N PRO A 106 -2.99 2.83 8.91
CA PRO A 106 -1.93 2.47 9.86
C PRO A 106 -0.54 2.87 9.37
N LEU A 107 -0.42 3.52 8.20
CA LEU A 107 0.85 3.99 7.64
C LEU A 107 1.02 5.50 7.76
N PHE A 108 0.08 6.21 8.38
CA PHE A 108 0.16 7.65 8.59
C PHE A 108 0.63 7.96 10.02
N GLU A 109 1.53 8.94 10.14
CA GLU A 109 2.01 9.44 11.43
C GLU A 109 1.89 10.96 11.48
N LYS A 110 1.25 11.47 12.54
CA LYS A 110 1.08 12.91 12.73
C LYS A 110 2.46 13.59 12.83
N GLY A 111 2.65 14.69 12.12
CA GLY A 111 3.92 15.41 12.05
C GLY A 111 4.97 14.81 11.11
N VAL A 112 4.80 13.55 10.67
CA VAL A 112 5.71 12.88 9.72
C VAL A 112 5.06 12.71 8.34
N GLY A 113 3.77 12.36 8.31
CA GLY A 113 3.02 12.02 7.11
C GLY A 113 2.95 10.53 6.84
N CYS A 114 2.78 10.15 5.57
CA CYS A 114 2.71 8.75 5.16
C CYS A 114 4.12 8.12 5.15
N LEU A 115 4.30 7.02 5.89
CA LEU A 115 5.59 6.33 6.04
C LEU A 115 6.16 5.77 4.73
N VAL A 116 5.28 5.49 3.76
CA VAL A 116 5.66 4.96 2.44
C VAL A 116 5.53 5.99 1.31
N HIS A 117 5.30 7.27 1.64
CA HIS A 117 5.01 8.36 0.70
C HIS A 117 5.91 8.38 -0.55
N TRP A 118 7.20 8.17 -0.34
CA TRP A 118 8.29 8.37 -1.31
C TRP A 118 8.60 7.16 -2.20
N LYS A 119 8.10 5.96 -1.86
CA LYS A 119 8.52 4.73 -2.54
C LYS A 119 7.39 3.77 -2.89
N ALA A 120 6.35 3.71 -2.06
CA ALA A 120 5.29 2.72 -2.21
C ALA A 120 3.88 3.25 -1.95
N LYS A 121 3.68 4.57 -1.82
CA LYS A 121 2.34 5.19 -1.67
C LYS A 121 1.36 4.62 -2.72
N PRO A 122 0.26 3.94 -2.34
CA PRO A 122 -0.68 3.33 -3.27
C PRO A 122 -1.18 4.29 -4.34
N ALA A 123 -1.45 3.81 -5.55
CA ALA A 123 -1.99 4.66 -6.61
C ALA A 123 -3.31 5.38 -6.20
N PRO A 124 -4.28 4.75 -5.52
CA PRO A 124 -5.46 5.45 -5.02
C PRO A 124 -5.12 6.55 -4.00
N CYS A 125 -4.06 6.36 -3.21
CA CYS A 125 -3.58 7.37 -2.27
C CYS A 125 -2.81 8.51 -2.97
N VAL A 126 -2.17 8.28 -4.11
CA VAL A 126 -1.42 9.32 -4.85
C VAL A 126 -2.36 10.38 -5.39
N GLN A 127 -3.54 9.98 -5.90
CA GLN A 127 -4.56 10.91 -6.37
C GLN A 127 -5.21 11.72 -5.23
N HIS A 128 -5.26 11.14 -4.02
CA HIS A 128 -5.88 11.80 -2.87
C HIS A 128 -5.03 12.97 -2.37
N GLY A 129 -5.63 14.16 -2.45
CA GLY A 129 -5.20 15.40 -1.82
C GLY A 129 -6.41 16.11 -1.19
N CYS A 130 -6.16 17.01 -0.24
CA CYS A 130 -7.21 17.84 0.32
C CYS A 130 -7.27 19.15 -0.49
N TYR A 131 -8.30 19.26 -1.34
CA TYR A 131 -8.54 20.41 -2.20
C TYR A 131 -9.74 21.20 -1.67
N ASP A 132 -9.70 22.52 -1.81
CA ASP A 132 -10.82 23.39 -1.42
C ASP A 132 -11.87 23.53 -2.54
N ASP A 133 -11.45 23.39 -3.81
CA ASP A 133 -12.34 23.41 -4.98
C ASP A 133 -12.34 22.03 -5.68
N TRP A 134 -13.54 21.57 -6.07
CA TRP A 134 -13.71 20.29 -6.77
C TRP A 134 -13.13 20.34 -8.20
N HIS A 135 -13.02 21.51 -8.82
CA HIS A 135 -12.38 21.68 -10.13
C HIS A 135 -10.86 21.42 -10.09
N ASP A 136 -10.27 21.44 -8.89
CA ASP A 136 -8.86 21.17 -8.68
C ASP A 136 -8.55 19.69 -8.47
N LEU A 137 -9.59 18.83 -8.46
CA LEU A 137 -9.42 17.40 -8.34
C LEU A 137 -8.70 16.83 -9.57
N PRO A 138 -7.77 15.88 -9.39
CA PRO A 138 -7.13 15.20 -10.50
C PRO A 138 -8.11 14.44 -11.38
N ASP A 139 -7.87 14.43 -12.69
CA ASP A 139 -8.73 13.71 -13.62
C ASP A 139 -8.73 12.20 -13.36
N THR A 140 -9.88 11.57 -13.60
CA THR A 140 -10.08 10.14 -13.34
C THR A 140 -9.51 9.25 -14.45
N LYS A 141 -9.21 9.82 -15.62
CA LYS A 141 -8.73 9.07 -16.79
C LYS A 141 -7.31 8.59 -16.59
N GLU A 142 -6.44 9.46 -16.08
CA GLU A 142 -5.06 9.13 -15.79
C GLU A 142 -4.95 8.14 -14.63
N PHE A 143 -5.76 8.34 -13.58
CA PHE A 143 -5.88 7.37 -12.49
C PHE A 143 -6.31 5.98 -12.99
N ALA A 144 -7.39 5.89 -13.78
CA ALA A 144 -7.85 4.62 -14.35
C ALA A 144 -6.79 3.95 -15.25
N ARG A 145 -5.97 4.74 -15.94
CA ARG A 145 -4.85 4.23 -16.74
C ARG A 145 -3.77 3.61 -15.86
N VAL A 146 -3.48 4.23 -14.71
CA VAL A 146 -2.50 3.73 -13.74
C VAL A 146 -3.00 2.48 -13.04
N GLU A 147 -4.24 2.48 -12.54
CA GLU A 147 -4.86 1.30 -11.90
C GLU A 147 -4.83 0.07 -12.81
N ARG A 148 -5.22 0.22 -14.09
CA ARG A 148 -5.12 -0.88 -15.07
C ARG A 148 -3.71 -1.42 -15.25
N LYS A 149 -2.69 -0.55 -15.19
CA LYS A 149 -1.28 -0.99 -15.30
C LYS A 149 -0.84 -1.72 -14.02
N VAL A 150 -1.25 -1.24 -12.85
CA VAL A 150 -0.99 -1.89 -11.57
C VAL A 150 -1.62 -3.28 -11.57
N GLU A 151 -2.88 -3.39 -11.98
CA GLU A 151 -3.60 -4.66 -12.08
C GLU A 151 -2.92 -5.62 -13.06
N GLN A 152 -2.56 -5.16 -14.26
CA GLN A 152 -1.83 -5.99 -15.24
C GLN A 152 -0.48 -6.49 -14.71
N LEU A 153 0.25 -5.66 -13.97
CA LEU A 153 1.50 -6.08 -13.33
C LEU A 153 1.24 -7.10 -12.23
N ASN A 154 0.25 -6.85 -11.37
CA ASN A 154 -0.15 -7.75 -10.30
C ASN A 154 -0.53 -9.12 -10.86
N SER A 155 -1.40 -9.14 -11.88
CA SER A 155 -1.78 -10.37 -12.56
C SER A 155 -0.53 -11.08 -13.06
N ARG A 156 0.35 -10.45 -13.86
CA ARG A 156 1.56 -11.11 -14.41
C ARG A 156 2.48 -11.77 -13.35
N VAL A 157 2.40 -11.37 -12.09
CA VAL A 157 3.13 -12.01 -10.97
C VAL A 157 2.31 -13.07 -10.27
N TYR A 158 1.02 -12.85 -10.01
CA TYR A 158 0.22 -13.67 -9.12
C TYR A 158 -0.96 -14.39 -9.78
N GLN A 159 -1.02 -14.49 -11.13
CA GLN A 159 -2.09 -15.22 -11.84
C GLN A 159 -2.32 -16.57 -11.14
N ASP A 160 -3.57 -16.81 -10.74
CA ASP A 160 -4.11 -18.08 -10.21
C ASP A 160 -4.04 -18.33 -8.69
N GLN A 161 -3.59 -17.39 -7.85
CA GLN A 161 -3.43 -17.68 -6.41
C GLN A 161 -4.50 -17.14 -5.46
N GLU A 162 -5.33 -16.17 -5.85
CA GLU A 162 -6.28 -15.53 -4.92
C GLU A 162 -7.61 -15.17 -5.63
N PRO A 163 -8.78 -15.53 -5.06
CA PRO A 163 -10.07 -15.05 -5.55
C PRO A 163 -10.26 -13.54 -5.34
N GLN A 164 -9.42 -12.89 -4.51
CA GLN A 164 -9.44 -11.46 -4.26
C GLN A 164 -8.21 -10.76 -4.83
N ASN A 165 -8.41 -9.98 -5.89
CA ASN A 165 -7.37 -9.13 -6.46
C ASN A 165 -7.09 -7.87 -5.62
N TYR A 166 -8.02 -7.49 -4.75
CA TYR A 166 -8.02 -6.24 -3.99
C TYR A 166 -8.45 -6.47 -2.55
N ALA A 167 -7.81 -5.77 -1.62
CA ALA A 167 -8.23 -5.68 -0.22
C ALA A 167 -7.72 -4.37 0.38
N THR A 168 -8.24 -4.01 1.56
CA THR A 168 -7.78 -2.82 2.28
C THR A 168 -6.30 -2.92 2.65
N ILE A 169 -5.60 -1.78 2.77
CA ILE A 169 -4.17 -1.75 3.12
C ILE A 169 -3.86 -2.58 4.38
N PRO A 170 -4.63 -2.49 5.49
CA PRO A 170 -4.31 -3.25 6.69
C PRO A 170 -4.39 -4.76 6.47
N VAL A 171 -5.43 -5.23 5.79
CA VAL A 171 -5.65 -6.65 5.51
C VAL A 171 -4.50 -7.23 4.70
N TRP A 172 -4.14 -6.57 3.59
CA TRP A 172 -3.04 -7.02 2.75
C TRP A 172 -1.70 -7.00 3.48
N LEU A 173 -1.43 -5.97 4.28
CA LEU A 173 -0.16 -5.86 4.98
C LEU A 173 0.03 -6.97 6.00
N ILE A 174 -1.04 -7.42 6.67
CA ILE A 174 -0.97 -8.56 7.59
C ILE A 174 -0.81 -9.89 6.86
N ARG A 175 -1.53 -10.10 5.75
CA ARG A 175 -1.35 -11.30 4.91
C ARG A 175 0.10 -11.45 4.45
N ILE A 176 0.68 -10.39 3.89
CA ILE A 176 2.09 -10.40 3.46
C ILE A 176 3.03 -10.62 4.65
N ALA A 177 2.75 -10.03 5.81
CA ALA A 177 3.57 -10.25 7.01
C ALA A 177 3.62 -11.74 7.40
N GLU A 178 2.46 -12.39 7.39
CA GLU A 178 2.32 -13.81 7.76
C GLU A 178 2.96 -14.73 6.73
N GLU A 179 2.77 -14.46 5.43
CA GLU A 179 3.44 -15.18 4.34
C GLU A 179 4.96 -15.10 4.47
N MET A 180 5.50 -13.91 4.69
CA MET A 180 6.95 -13.68 4.76
C MET A 180 7.57 -14.36 6.00
N LEU A 181 6.89 -14.30 7.15
CA LEU A 181 7.32 -15.01 8.37
C LEU A 181 7.29 -16.54 8.20
N ALA A 182 6.30 -17.06 7.48
CA ALA A 182 6.22 -18.49 7.18
C ALA A 182 7.41 -18.96 6.30
N VAL A 183 7.80 -18.16 5.30
CA VAL A 183 8.96 -18.44 4.45
C VAL A 183 10.26 -18.40 5.26
N GLU A 184 10.47 -17.34 6.06
CA GLU A 184 11.66 -17.22 6.92
C GLU A 184 11.81 -18.42 7.88
N THR A 185 10.69 -18.93 8.42
CA THR A 185 10.69 -20.09 9.33
C THR A 185 10.99 -21.39 8.58
N ALA A 186 10.48 -21.56 7.36
CA ALA A 186 10.72 -22.75 6.54
C ALA A 186 12.19 -22.86 6.11
N ASP A 187 12.82 -21.75 5.71
CA ASP A 187 14.24 -21.70 5.32
C ASP A 187 15.17 -22.07 6.48
N ILE A 188 14.85 -21.64 7.72
CA ILE A 188 15.61 -22.00 8.91
C ILE A 188 15.55 -23.51 9.18
N ASN A 189 14.40 -24.14 8.97
CA ASN A 189 14.23 -25.57 9.22
C ASN A 189 14.94 -26.43 8.16
N GLN A 190 14.89 -26.05 6.87
CA GLN A 190 15.61 -26.75 5.80
C GLN A 190 17.14 -26.66 5.95
N ASN A 191 17.64 -25.52 6.42
CA ASN A 191 19.08 -25.34 6.69
C ASN A 191 19.58 -26.14 7.91
N LYS A 192 18.69 -26.49 8.85
CA LYS A 192 19.04 -27.36 10.00
C LYS A 192 19.08 -28.84 9.61
N GLU A 193 18.21 -29.28 8.71
CA GLU A 193 18.15 -30.67 8.22
C GLU A 193 19.29 -31.02 7.25
N SER A 194 19.89 -30.03 6.58
CA SER A 194 21.03 -30.22 5.66
C SER A 194 22.42 -30.17 6.33
N LEU A 195 22.45 -29.91 7.64
CA LEU A 195 23.66 -29.93 8.48
C LEU A 195 23.75 -31.20 9.34
N HIS A 196 22.85 -32.16 9.14
CA HIS A 196 22.84 -33.49 9.75
C HIS A 196 23.00 -34.57 8.68
#